data_AF-E1IAU5-F1
#
_entry.id   AF-E1IAU5-F1
#
_cell.length_a   1.000
_cell.length_b   1.000
_cell.length_c   1.000
_cell.angle_alpha   90.00
_cell.angle_beta   90.00
_cell.angle_gamma   90.00
#
_symmetry.space_group_name_H-M   'P 1'
#
loop_
_entity.id
_entity.type
_entity.pdbx_description
1 polymer ?
#
loop_
_entity_poly.entity_id
_entity_poly.type
_entity_poly.pdbx_seq_one_letter_code
_entity_poly.pdbx_strand_id
1 'polypeptide(L)'
;MSDPTTKPQLEALLRSGVAAARAGNRRTARDLFLAVSRVYPADVRVWLGLAEVAIDAAERRHALEQVLALDPHQHQARQLLAQLVPAPSEALPPPLTPHPDPQAEAVSVAPEPLPPAPPVTHFPLLNRLALLVIAVLILGILAIVVLGRGNIGQSVAALPPQPSPILQSLPSPSSLPTLIPTLTQITTPTRPPLPPTLPAPSPTPPTSLSLGTLVEVDGWSATLLRPDYSLLFDSSIGDLQPSGRFVLVLMAVANNSAAPRPIPPDFFTLVDARGRQFRPIPNASSTYLSLYPRGQYGDLALEESLAAHSGMRSIPIIFDVPRDATGLTLMVHASGNLGWPIEQPTAPSVNVGP
;
A
#
# COMPACT_ATOMS: atom_id res chain seq x y z
N MET A 1 17.54 -17.11 -19.51
CA MET A 1 18.13 -15.76 -19.64
C MET A 1 17.82 -14.98 -18.39
N SER A 2 18.80 -14.75 -17.54
CA SER A 2 18.65 -13.97 -16.30
C SER A 2 19.13 -12.55 -16.57
N ASP A 3 18.25 -11.56 -16.42
CA ASP A 3 18.57 -10.16 -16.69
C ASP A 3 19.70 -9.67 -15.75
N PRO A 4 20.80 -9.08 -16.27
CA PRO A 4 21.96 -8.69 -15.47
C PRO A 4 21.68 -7.53 -14.47
N THR A 5 20.52 -6.88 -14.57
CA THR A 5 20.08 -5.77 -13.70
C THR A 5 19.31 -6.22 -12.45
N THR A 6 18.81 -7.46 -12.44
CA THR A 6 17.91 -7.98 -11.40
C THR A 6 18.64 -8.27 -10.09
N LYS A 7 19.85 -8.83 -10.19
CA LYS A 7 20.69 -9.23 -9.05
C LYS A 7 21.18 -8.05 -8.19
N PRO A 8 21.67 -6.92 -8.75
CA PRO A 8 22.05 -5.76 -7.94
C PRO A 8 20.86 -5.08 -7.26
N GLN A 9 19.66 -5.15 -7.85
CA GLN A 9 18.45 -4.59 -7.24
C GLN A 9 17.99 -5.41 -6.02
N LEU A 10 18.04 -6.74 -6.09
CA LEU A 10 17.79 -7.63 -4.96
C LEU A 10 18.78 -7.37 -3.80
N GLU A 11 20.07 -7.20 -4.10
CA GLU A 11 21.07 -6.92 -3.06
C GLU A 11 20.87 -5.56 -2.38
N ALA A 12 20.46 -4.53 -3.15
CA ALA A 12 20.11 -3.23 -2.59
C ALA A 12 18.89 -3.31 -1.66
N LEU A 13 17.86 -4.06 -2.06
CA LEU A 13 16.64 -4.26 -1.28
C LEU A 13 16.90 -5.05 0.01
N LEU A 14 17.68 -6.15 -0.07
CA LEU A 14 18.10 -6.91 1.11
C LEU A 14 18.90 -6.04 2.08
N ARG A 15 19.82 -5.21 1.58
CA ARG A 15 20.61 -4.29 2.41
C ARG A 15 19.74 -3.24 3.10
N SER A 16 18.72 -2.73 2.40
CA SER A 16 17.75 -1.80 2.95
C SER A 16 16.90 -2.44 4.06
N GLY A 17 16.38 -3.65 3.84
CA GLY A 17 15.61 -4.41 4.85
C GLY A 17 16.42 -4.69 6.12
N VAL A 18 17.69 -5.10 5.97
CA VAL A 18 18.60 -5.32 7.10
C VAL A 18 18.92 -4.00 7.84
N ALA A 19 19.10 -2.90 7.12
CA ALA A 19 19.34 -1.59 7.73
C ALA A 19 18.12 -1.12 8.55
N ALA A 20 16.90 -1.28 8.01
CA ALA A 20 15.66 -0.96 8.71
C ALA A 20 15.46 -1.83 9.98
N ALA A 21 15.80 -3.13 9.90
CA ALA A 21 15.74 -4.03 11.04
C ALA A 21 16.73 -3.62 12.14
N ARG A 22 17.97 -3.28 11.76
CA ARG A 22 19.02 -2.80 12.69
C ARG A 22 18.69 -1.45 13.32
N ALA A 23 17.98 -0.59 12.60
CA ALA A 23 17.49 0.69 13.12
C ALA A 23 16.31 0.52 14.13
N GLY A 24 15.90 -0.71 14.44
CA GLY A 24 14.77 -1.00 15.33
C GLY A 24 13.41 -0.85 14.67
N ASN A 25 13.36 -0.42 13.41
CA ASN A 25 12.12 -0.25 12.66
C ASN A 25 11.67 -1.58 12.03
N ARG A 26 11.27 -2.52 12.89
CA ARG A 26 10.88 -3.88 12.50
C ARG A 26 9.68 -3.93 11.55
N ARG A 27 8.72 -3.01 11.70
CA ARG A 27 7.54 -2.96 10.84
C ARG A 27 7.94 -2.61 9.40
N THR A 28 8.73 -1.55 9.20
CA THR A 28 9.23 -1.19 7.87
C THR A 28 10.13 -2.27 7.28
N ALA A 29 10.98 -2.91 8.10
CA ALA A 29 11.81 -4.02 7.63
C ALA A 29 10.97 -5.22 7.17
N ARG A 30 9.91 -5.57 7.91
CA ARG A 30 8.94 -6.61 7.56
C ARG A 30 8.23 -6.31 6.26
N ASP A 31 7.69 -5.10 6.11
CA ASP A 31 6.97 -4.69 4.90
C ASP A 31 7.90 -4.76 3.69
N LEU A 32 9.18 -4.38 3.87
CA LEU A 32 10.20 -4.47 2.83
C LEU A 32 10.53 -5.92 2.48
N PHE A 33 10.78 -6.80 3.44
CA PHE A 33 11.05 -8.20 3.15
C PHE A 33 9.82 -8.95 2.59
N LEU A 34 8.59 -8.57 2.97
CA LEU A 34 7.35 -9.10 2.37
C LEU A 34 7.21 -8.65 0.92
N ALA A 35 7.56 -7.41 0.61
CA ALA A 35 7.59 -6.93 -0.77
C ALA A 35 8.65 -7.67 -1.59
N VAL A 36 9.85 -7.89 -1.03
CA VAL A 36 10.93 -8.61 -1.70
C VAL A 36 10.60 -10.09 -1.89
N SER A 37 9.90 -10.76 -0.96
CA SER A 37 9.56 -12.17 -1.08
C SER A 37 8.56 -12.46 -2.20
N ARG A 38 7.71 -11.48 -2.54
CA ARG A 38 6.79 -11.55 -3.68
C ARG A 38 7.52 -11.48 -5.03
N VAL A 39 8.62 -10.74 -5.10
CA VAL A 39 9.41 -10.56 -6.33
C VAL A 39 10.48 -11.65 -6.46
N TYR A 40 11.06 -12.08 -5.34
CA TYR A 40 12.12 -13.08 -5.26
C TYR A 40 11.74 -14.23 -4.31
N PRO A 41 10.68 -15.00 -4.64
CA PRO A 41 10.22 -16.08 -3.77
C PRO A 41 11.24 -17.22 -3.66
N ALA A 42 12.17 -17.34 -4.62
CA ALA A 42 13.19 -18.38 -4.63
C ALA A 42 14.46 -18.04 -3.84
N ASP A 43 14.59 -16.83 -3.29
CA ASP A 43 15.80 -16.44 -2.55
C ASP A 43 15.63 -16.65 -1.04
N VAL A 44 16.43 -17.56 -0.51
CA VAL A 44 16.43 -17.96 0.91
C VAL A 44 16.70 -16.77 1.86
N ARG A 45 17.50 -15.79 1.44
CA ARG A 45 17.91 -14.66 2.29
C ARG A 45 16.73 -13.74 2.61
N VAL A 46 15.75 -13.69 1.73
CA VAL A 46 14.55 -12.86 1.89
C VAL A 46 13.66 -13.44 2.98
N TRP A 47 13.44 -14.76 2.94
CA TRP A 47 12.62 -15.46 3.93
C TRP A 47 13.30 -15.55 5.30
N LEU A 48 14.64 -15.63 5.35
CA LEU A 48 15.39 -15.46 6.59
C LEU A 48 15.21 -14.06 7.19
N GLY A 49 15.26 -13.02 6.35
CA GLY A 49 14.98 -11.64 6.77
C GLY A 49 13.57 -11.49 7.36
N LEU A 50 12.56 -12.10 6.72
CA LEU A 50 11.19 -12.16 7.25
C LEU A 50 11.10 -12.84 8.61
N ALA A 51 11.77 -13.98 8.79
CA ALA A 51 11.77 -14.69 10.06
C ALA A 51 12.42 -13.91 11.20
N GLU A 52 13.30 -12.94 10.90
CA GLU A 52 13.95 -12.09 11.90
C GLU A 52 13.08 -10.91 12.35
N VAL A 53 12.25 -10.39 11.46
CA VAL A 53 11.40 -9.21 11.70
C VAL A 53 9.93 -9.55 11.95
N ALA A 54 9.58 -10.83 11.89
CA ALA A 54 8.23 -11.34 12.13
C ALA A 54 7.67 -10.88 13.49
N ILE A 55 6.40 -10.48 13.50
CA ILE A 55 5.72 -9.96 14.70
C ILE A 55 5.11 -11.05 15.57
N ASP A 56 4.87 -12.22 14.99
CA ASP A 56 4.23 -13.35 15.66
C ASP A 56 4.98 -14.67 15.37
N ALA A 57 4.71 -15.67 16.20
CA ALA A 57 5.34 -16.99 16.07
C ALA A 57 4.85 -17.76 14.82
N ALA A 58 3.67 -17.43 14.29
CA ALA A 58 3.08 -18.13 13.14
C ALA A 58 3.70 -17.68 11.82
N GLU A 59 3.87 -16.39 11.61
CA GLU A 59 4.59 -15.71 10.54
C GLU A 59 6.06 -16.10 10.57
N ARG A 60 6.67 -16.15 11.76
CA ARG A 60 8.06 -16.63 11.91
C ARG A 60 8.19 -18.10 11.49
N ARG A 61 7.25 -18.95 11.90
CA ARG A 61 7.20 -20.36 11.50
C ARG A 61 7.04 -20.50 9.99
N HIS A 62 6.08 -19.78 9.40
CA HIS A 62 5.82 -19.80 7.97
C HIS A 62 7.04 -19.37 7.16
N ALA A 63 7.73 -18.30 7.56
CA ALA A 63 8.94 -17.84 6.89
C ALA A 63 10.07 -18.89 6.95
N LEU A 64 10.25 -19.56 8.09
CA LEU A 64 11.24 -20.63 8.24
C LEU A 64 10.88 -21.91 7.48
N GLU A 65 9.59 -22.23 7.35
CA GLU A 65 9.11 -23.33 6.51
C GLU A 65 9.39 -23.05 5.03
N GLN A 66 9.17 -21.83 4.56
CA GLN A 66 9.52 -21.41 3.19
C GLN A 66 11.03 -21.50 2.95
N VAL A 67 11.85 -21.09 3.93
CA VAL A 67 13.31 -21.25 3.86
C VAL A 67 13.71 -22.71 3.66
N LEU A 68 13.14 -23.64 4.45
CA LEU A 68 13.47 -25.07 4.37
C LEU A 68 12.91 -25.75 3.12
N ALA A 69 11.81 -25.22 2.56
CA ALA A 69 11.28 -25.65 1.27
C ALA A 69 12.21 -25.27 0.10
N LEU A 70 12.92 -24.15 0.21
CA LEU A 70 13.88 -23.67 -0.80
C LEU A 70 15.27 -24.28 -0.63
N ASP A 71 15.78 -24.36 0.61
CA ASP A 71 17.04 -24.99 0.95
C ASP A 71 16.86 -25.91 2.17
N PRO A 72 16.65 -27.22 1.92
CA PRO A 72 16.49 -28.19 2.98
C PRO A 72 17.70 -28.26 3.91
N HIS A 73 18.91 -27.92 3.48
CA HIS A 73 20.16 -28.07 4.25
C HIS A 73 20.45 -26.92 5.21
N GLN A 74 19.56 -25.92 5.31
CA GLN A 74 19.81 -24.78 6.17
C GLN A 74 19.61 -25.10 7.66
N HIS A 75 20.70 -25.46 8.33
CA HIS A 75 20.74 -25.83 9.75
C HIS A 75 20.16 -24.75 10.69
N GLN A 76 20.42 -23.47 10.40
CA GLN A 76 19.93 -22.35 11.20
C GLN A 76 18.40 -22.27 11.22
N ALA A 77 17.75 -22.49 10.08
CA ALA A 77 16.29 -22.41 9.98
C ALA A 77 15.60 -23.57 10.72
N ARG A 78 16.17 -24.78 10.66
CA ARG A 78 15.68 -25.93 11.47
C ARG A 78 15.80 -25.66 12.96
N GLN A 79 16.92 -25.11 13.41
CA GLN A 79 17.12 -24.79 14.83
C GLN A 79 16.13 -23.73 15.31
N LEU A 80 15.85 -22.71 14.50
CA LEU A 80 14.87 -21.67 14.84
C LEU A 80 13.43 -22.20 14.81
N LEU A 81 13.10 -23.09 13.87
CA LEU A 81 11.79 -23.74 13.80
C LEU A 81 11.54 -24.66 15.01
N ALA A 82 12.55 -25.45 15.41
CA ALA A 82 12.49 -26.32 16.58
C ALA A 82 12.28 -25.56 17.90
N GLN A 83 12.69 -24.29 17.97
CA GLN A 83 12.43 -23.41 19.12
C GLN A 83 11.01 -22.82 19.13
N LEU A 84 10.31 -22.81 18.00
CA LEU A 84 8.97 -22.21 17.82
C LEU A 84 7.83 -23.25 17.83
N VAL A 85 8.18 -24.54 17.76
CA VAL A 85 7.25 -25.64 18.04
C VAL A 85 7.32 -25.86 19.56
N PRO A 86 6.24 -25.61 20.32
CA PRO A 86 6.20 -26.12 21.68
C PRO A 86 6.41 -27.63 21.57
N ALA A 87 7.41 -28.15 22.29
CA ALA A 87 7.64 -29.59 22.38
C ALA A 87 6.28 -30.29 22.50
N PRO A 88 5.98 -31.32 21.70
CA PRO A 88 4.75 -32.06 21.86
C PRO A 88 4.63 -32.47 23.33
N SER A 89 3.70 -31.82 24.04
CA SER A 89 3.23 -32.34 25.30
C SER A 89 2.50 -33.62 24.93
N GLU A 90 3.05 -34.74 25.42
CA GLU A 90 2.46 -36.08 25.37
C GLU A 90 2.16 -36.65 23.97
N ALA A 91 3.20 -37.17 23.32
CA ALA A 91 3.05 -38.54 22.85
C ALA A 91 3.27 -39.44 24.07
N LEU A 92 2.19 -40.09 24.53
CA LEU A 92 2.20 -41.13 25.56
C LEU A 92 3.41 -42.05 25.38
N PRO A 93 4.11 -42.45 26.46
CA PRO A 93 5.05 -43.55 26.37
C PRO A 93 4.30 -44.79 25.86
N PRO A 94 4.77 -45.50 24.81
CA PRO A 94 4.22 -46.80 24.51
C PRO A 94 4.41 -47.70 25.73
N PRO A 95 3.41 -48.53 26.08
CA PRO A 95 3.42 -49.28 27.31
C PRO A 95 4.60 -50.25 27.35
N LEU A 96 5.23 -50.29 28.53
CA LEU A 96 6.20 -51.27 28.98
C LEU A 96 5.86 -52.66 28.44
N THR A 97 6.69 -53.20 27.55
CA THR A 97 6.99 -54.62 27.60
C THR A 97 8.30 -54.80 28.36
N PRO A 98 8.26 -55.47 29.52
CA PRO A 98 9.46 -55.82 30.28
C PRO A 98 10.15 -56.96 29.53
N HIS A 99 11.47 -56.91 29.42
CA HIS A 99 12.30 -58.10 29.65
C HIS A 99 13.73 -57.69 30.03
N PRO A 100 14.39 -58.50 30.87
CA PRO A 100 15.28 -58.04 31.92
C PRO A 100 16.76 -58.30 31.61
N ASP A 101 17.60 -57.34 32.04
CA ASP A 101 18.91 -57.46 32.74
C ASP A 101 19.98 -58.49 32.29
N PRO A 102 21.24 -58.45 32.79
CA PRO A 102 22.00 -57.35 33.41
C PRO A 102 23.46 -57.32 32.90
N GLN A 103 23.99 -56.17 32.50
CA GLN A 103 25.43 -55.92 32.70
C GLN A 103 25.64 -54.51 33.24
N ALA A 104 25.70 -54.50 34.57
CA ALA A 104 26.46 -53.61 35.41
C ALA A 104 27.58 -52.86 34.67
N GLU A 105 27.48 -51.55 34.64
CA GLU A 105 28.60 -50.71 35.07
C GLU A 105 28.05 -49.40 35.64
N ALA A 106 27.88 -49.43 36.95
CA ALA A 106 27.74 -48.24 37.75
C ALA A 106 29.09 -47.53 37.78
N VAL A 107 29.19 -46.32 37.21
CA VAL A 107 30.07 -45.29 37.75
C VAL A 107 29.35 -43.95 37.73
N SER A 108 29.26 -43.41 38.94
CA SER A 108 28.65 -42.15 39.30
C SER A 108 29.71 -41.03 39.27
N VAL A 109 29.33 -39.87 38.74
CA VAL A 109 29.80 -38.49 39.03
C VAL A 109 31.25 -38.07 38.72
N ALA A 110 31.40 -37.18 37.73
CA ALA A 110 32.29 -36.00 37.78
C ALA A 110 31.88 -34.97 36.69
N PRO A 111 31.84 -33.65 36.95
CA PRO A 111 31.47 -32.65 35.95
C PRO A 111 32.68 -32.30 35.06
N GLU A 112 32.56 -32.56 33.75
CA GLU A 112 33.60 -32.20 32.78
C GLU A 112 33.51 -30.69 32.44
N PRO A 113 34.62 -29.93 32.48
CA PRO A 113 34.60 -28.49 32.23
C PRO A 113 34.31 -28.18 30.75
N LEU A 114 33.47 -27.17 30.53
CA LEU A 114 33.14 -26.60 29.22
C LEU A 114 34.39 -26.43 28.33
N PRO A 115 34.35 -26.81 27.04
CA PRO A 115 35.40 -26.44 26.11
C PRO A 115 35.41 -24.92 25.89
N PRO A 116 36.58 -24.27 25.79
CA PRO A 116 36.68 -22.83 25.53
C PRO A 116 36.16 -22.51 24.12
N ALA A 117 35.37 -21.44 24.01
CA ALA A 117 34.86 -20.93 22.74
C ALA A 117 36.02 -20.65 21.74
N PRO A 118 35.85 -20.92 20.44
CA PRO A 118 36.88 -20.60 19.45
C PRO A 118 37.07 -19.07 19.32
N PRO A 119 38.31 -18.58 19.14
CA PRO A 119 38.58 -17.16 19.00
C PRO A 119 38.02 -16.62 17.68
N VAL A 120 37.33 -15.48 17.75
CA VAL A 120 36.98 -14.66 16.58
C VAL A 120 38.25 -14.09 15.96
N THR A 121 38.74 -14.73 14.90
CA THR A 121 39.85 -14.25 14.08
C THR A 121 39.37 -13.11 13.19
N HIS A 122 39.72 -11.87 13.55
CA HIS A 122 39.66 -10.74 12.62
C HIS A 122 40.76 -10.91 11.56
N PHE A 123 40.38 -10.92 10.28
CA PHE A 123 41.31 -10.88 9.14
C PHE A 123 41.47 -9.42 8.65
N PRO A 124 42.48 -8.64 9.11
CA PRO A 124 42.60 -7.21 8.80
C PRO A 124 43.17 -6.88 7.41
N LEU A 125 43.57 -7.87 6.60
CA LEU A 125 44.23 -7.63 5.31
C LEU A 125 43.25 -7.37 4.15
N LEU A 126 42.08 -8.03 4.15
CA LEU A 126 41.09 -7.88 3.07
C LEU A 126 40.38 -6.51 3.12
N ASN A 127 40.24 -5.94 4.32
CA ASN A 127 39.61 -4.62 4.53
C ASN A 127 40.46 -3.45 4.01
N ARG A 128 41.79 -3.62 3.93
CA ARG A 128 42.69 -2.57 3.41
C ARG A 128 42.71 -2.53 1.89
N LEU A 129 42.58 -3.67 1.23
CA LEU A 129 42.46 -3.74 -0.23
C LEU A 129 41.15 -3.12 -0.71
N ALA A 130 40.05 -3.39 0.01
CA ALA A 130 38.75 -2.77 -0.24
C ALA A 130 38.79 -1.23 -0.07
N LEU A 131 39.47 -0.73 0.96
CA LEU A 131 39.64 0.73 1.16
C LEU A 131 40.48 1.39 0.07
N LEU A 132 41.51 0.73 -0.45
CA LEU A 132 42.35 1.26 -1.53
C LEU A 132 41.57 1.32 -2.86
N VAL A 133 40.76 0.30 -3.15
CA VAL A 133 39.88 0.28 -4.33
C VAL A 133 38.81 1.39 -4.24
N ILE A 134 38.22 1.60 -3.07
CA ILE A 134 37.26 2.68 -2.83
C ILE A 134 37.92 4.05 -3.00
N ALA A 135 39.15 4.25 -2.49
CA ALA A 135 39.87 5.51 -2.63
C ALA A 135 40.19 5.84 -4.10
N VAL A 136 40.57 4.85 -4.91
CA VAL A 136 40.81 5.02 -6.36
C VAL A 136 39.51 5.32 -7.11
N LEU A 137 38.41 4.67 -6.74
CA LEU A 137 37.08 4.93 -7.31
C LEU A 137 36.60 6.36 -7.01
N ILE A 138 36.79 6.84 -5.78
CA ILE A 138 36.42 8.21 -5.38
C ILE A 138 37.25 9.24 -6.15
N LEU A 139 38.56 9.01 -6.30
CA LEU A 139 39.44 9.92 -7.04
C LEU A 139 39.09 9.97 -8.53
N GLY A 140 38.70 8.84 -9.12
CA GLY A 140 38.23 8.76 -10.51
C GLY A 140 36.90 9.50 -10.73
N ILE A 141 35.94 9.35 -9.82
CA ILE A 141 34.67 10.07 -9.87
C ILE A 141 34.88 11.58 -9.70
N LEU A 142 35.79 11.99 -8.81
CA LEU A 142 36.12 13.40 -8.61
C LEU A 142 36.76 14.03 -9.87
N ALA A 143 37.63 13.30 -10.57
CA ALA A 143 38.21 13.75 -11.83
C ALA A 143 37.14 13.95 -12.94
N ILE A 144 36.14 13.07 -13.02
CA ILE A 144 35.03 13.17 -13.98
C ILE A 144 34.16 14.40 -13.70
N VAL A 145 33.90 14.72 -12.42
CA VAL A 145 33.09 15.88 -12.03
C VAL A 145 33.82 17.20 -12.30
N VAL A 146 35.15 17.24 -12.18
CA VAL A 146 35.95 18.44 -12.45
C VAL A 146 36.12 18.68 -13.95
N LEU A 147 36.30 17.62 -14.75
CA LEU A 147 36.38 17.75 -16.22
C LEU A 147 35.01 17.95 -16.90
N GLY A 148 33.91 17.52 -16.26
CA GLY A 148 32.55 17.63 -16.82
C GLY A 148 31.89 19.01 -16.71
N ARG A 149 32.57 20.04 -16.18
CA ARG A 149 32.00 21.40 -16.02
C ARG A 149 32.24 22.34 -17.21
N GLY A 150 32.91 21.90 -18.28
CA GLY A 150 33.13 22.71 -19.47
C GLY A 150 32.33 22.22 -20.67
N ASN A 151 31.08 22.68 -20.83
CA ASN A 151 30.38 22.93 -22.10
C ASN A 151 28.87 22.76 -21.95
N ILE A 152 28.17 23.86 -21.66
CA ILE A 152 26.78 24.03 -22.10
C ILE A 152 26.75 25.36 -22.85
N GLY A 153 26.93 25.28 -24.16
CA GLY A 153 26.78 26.42 -25.06
C GLY A 153 25.32 26.89 -25.04
N GLN A 154 25.13 28.18 -24.82
CA GLN A 154 23.82 28.84 -24.88
C GLN A 154 23.35 28.89 -26.34
N SER A 155 22.24 28.23 -26.66
CA SER A 155 21.44 28.53 -27.84
C SER A 155 20.31 29.46 -27.43
N VAL A 156 20.53 30.78 -27.62
CA VAL A 156 19.48 31.80 -27.47
C VAL A 156 18.59 31.74 -28.71
N ALA A 157 17.44 31.07 -28.60
CA ALA A 157 16.37 31.18 -29.58
C ALA A 157 15.62 32.51 -29.33
N ALA A 158 15.70 33.41 -30.30
CA ALA A 158 15.02 34.70 -30.28
C ALA A 158 13.50 34.53 -30.30
N LEU A 159 12.81 35.15 -29.34
CA LEU A 159 11.35 35.30 -29.32
C LEU A 159 10.93 36.53 -30.15
N PRO A 160 9.83 36.47 -30.92
CA PRO A 160 9.25 37.65 -31.54
C PRO A 160 8.57 38.55 -30.49
N PRO A 161 8.46 39.87 -30.70
CA PRO A 161 7.86 40.80 -29.74
C PRO A 161 6.34 40.61 -29.67
N GLN A 162 5.82 40.38 -28.46
CA GLN A 162 4.40 40.33 -28.16
C GLN A 162 3.89 41.76 -27.82
N PRO A 163 2.77 42.22 -28.37
CA PRO A 163 2.27 43.58 -28.14
C PRO A 163 1.66 43.75 -26.73
N SER A 164 1.91 44.93 -26.16
CA SER A 164 1.46 45.39 -24.84
C SER A 164 -0.07 45.38 -24.68
N PRO A 165 -0.61 45.08 -23.49
CA PRO A 165 -2.03 45.26 -23.22
C PRO A 165 -2.36 46.75 -23.07
N ILE A 166 -3.29 47.24 -23.89
CA ILE A 166 -3.89 48.56 -23.77
C ILE A 166 -4.89 48.51 -22.62
N LEU A 167 -4.72 49.37 -21.62
CA LEU A 167 -5.72 49.63 -20.57
C LEU A 167 -6.97 50.23 -21.22
N GLN A 168 -7.99 49.41 -21.47
CA GLN A 168 -9.33 49.89 -21.78
C GLN A 168 -10.11 50.03 -20.47
N SER A 169 -10.38 51.28 -20.10
CA SER A 169 -11.26 51.67 -19.01
C SER A 169 -12.71 51.27 -19.34
N LEU A 170 -13.30 50.39 -18.54
CA LEU A 170 -14.72 50.05 -18.63
C LEU A 170 -15.55 51.15 -17.92
N PRO A 171 -16.61 51.70 -18.54
CA PRO A 171 -17.51 52.61 -17.86
C PRO A 171 -18.40 51.88 -16.84
N SER A 172 -18.64 52.57 -15.72
CA SER A 172 -19.50 52.13 -14.61
C SER A 172 -20.94 51.85 -15.05
N PRO A 173 -21.60 50.80 -14.52
CA PRO A 173 -23.05 50.70 -14.62
C PRO A 173 -23.70 51.72 -13.67
N SER A 174 -24.49 52.58 -14.28
CA SER A 174 -25.35 53.61 -13.71
C SER A 174 -26.26 53.09 -12.59
N SER A 175 -26.34 53.85 -11.50
CA SER A 175 -27.28 53.66 -10.40
C SER A 175 -28.72 53.93 -10.84
N LEU A 176 -29.57 52.89 -10.79
CA LEU A 176 -31.03 53.05 -10.92
C LEU A 176 -31.62 53.69 -9.64
N PRO A 177 -32.67 54.52 -9.77
CA PRO A 177 -33.31 55.14 -8.62
C PRO A 177 -34.08 54.11 -7.79
N THR A 178 -33.85 54.15 -6.48
CA THR A 178 -34.65 53.43 -5.48
C THR A 178 -36.03 54.08 -5.40
N LEU A 179 -37.05 53.42 -5.93
CA LEU A 179 -38.44 53.73 -5.60
C LEU A 179 -38.73 53.14 -4.21
N ILE A 180 -39.09 54.02 -3.27
CA ILE A 180 -39.58 53.66 -1.95
C ILE A 180 -41.09 53.37 -2.08
N PRO A 181 -41.58 52.13 -1.90
CA PRO A 181 -42.99 51.92 -1.64
C PRO A 181 -43.30 52.14 -0.16
N THR A 182 -44.17 53.12 0.06
CA THR A 182 -44.94 53.44 1.26
C THR A 182 -45.45 52.21 2.01
N LEU A 183 -45.23 52.19 3.33
CA LEU A 183 -45.83 51.25 4.28
C LEU A 183 -47.36 51.33 4.21
N THR A 184 -47.98 50.32 3.60
CA THR A 184 -49.41 50.06 3.81
C THR A 184 -49.52 48.93 4.82
N GLN A 185 -50.06 49.23 6.00
CA GLN A 185 -50.39 48.21 7.00
C GLN A 185 -51.44 47.26 6.41
N ILE A 186 -51.06 46.00 6.21
CA ILE A 186 -51.99 44.94 5.84
C ILE A 186 -52.26 44.15 7.11
N THR A 187 -53.52 44.14 7.52
CA THR A 187 -54.04 43.30 8.60
C THR A 187 -53.71 41.84 8.35
N THR A 188 -53.12 41.20 9.35
CA THR A 188 -52.76 39.77 9.40
C THR A 188 -53.95 38.88 9.04
N PRO A 189 -53.91 38.09 7.95
CA PRO A 189 -54.83 36.97 7.81
C PRO A 189 -54.39 35.87 8.78
N THR A 190 -55.32 35.42 9.62
CA THR A 190 -55.14 34.25 10.50
C THR A 190 -54.67 33.05 9.69
N ARG A 191 -53.42 32.63 9.90
CA ARG A 191 -52.85 31.42 9.29
C ARG A 191 -53.64 30.20 9.78
N PRO A 192 -54.16 29.33 8.88
CA PRO A 192 -54.68 28.04 9.27
C PRO A 192 -53.59 27.23 10.00
N PRO A 193 -53.94 26.35 10.95
CA PRO A 193 -52.96 25.52 11.64
C PRO A 193 -52.15 24.71 10.62
N LEU A 194 -50.82 24.76 10.79
CA LEU A 194 -49.88 24.01 9.96
C LEU A 194 -50.19 22.51 10.10
N PRO A 195 -50.29 21.74 9.00
CA PRO A 195 -50.38 20.28 9.11
C PRO A 195 -49.18 19.74 9.90
N PRO A 196 -49.34 18.64 10.66
CA PRO A 196 -48.22 18.04 11.38
C PRO A 196 -47.08 17.78 10.41
N THR A 197 -45.91 18.33 10.71
CA THR A 197 -44.67 18.09 9.97
C THR A 197 -44.45 16.59 9.92
N LEU A 198 -44.58 15.98 8.73
CA LEU A 198 -44.09 14.63 8.52
C LEU A 198 -42.61 14.62 8.92
N PRO A 199 -42.12 13.61 9.66
CA PRO A 199 -40.69 13.45 9.85
C PRO A 199 -40.03 13.44 8.47
N ALA A 200 -38.97 14.24 8.33
CA ALA A 200 -38.16 14.22 7.11
C ALA A 200 -37.79 12.77 6.80
N PRO A 201 -37.85 12.33 5.52
CA PRO A 201 -37.44 10.98 5.19
C PRO A 201 -36.01 10.77 5.69
N SER A 202 -35.81 9.75 6.54
CA SER A 202 -34.46 9.33 6.92
C SER A 202 -33.67 9.07 5.63
N PRO A 203 -32.40 9.54 5.52
CA PRO A 203 -31.57 9.19 4.40
C PRO A 203 -31.48 7.66 4.35
N THR A 204 -31.99 7.06 3.27
CA THR A 204 -31.89 5.62 3.06
C THR A 204 -30.41 5.27 3.03
N PRO A 205 -29.91 4.40 3.92
CA PRO A 205 -28.50 4.03 3.91
C PRO A 205 -28.13 3.43 2.55
N PRO A 206 -26.93 3.72 2.02
CA PRO A 206 -26.45 3.11 0.80
C PRO A 206 -26.52 1.59 0.94
N THR A 207 -27.10 0.93 -0.06
CA THR A 207 -27.24 -0.52 -0.06
C THR A 207 -25.88 -1.09 -0.42
N SER A 208 -25.27 -1.82 0.52
CA SER A 208 -23.93 -2.37 0.40
C SER A 208 -23.90 -3.49 -0.65
N LEU A 209 -22.98 -3.41 -1.61
CA LEU A 209 -22.67 -4.49 -2.54
C LEU A 209 -21.72 -5.50 -1.87
N SER A 210 -21.86 -6.77 -2.25
CA SER A 210 -20.90 -7.81 -1.87
C SER A 210 -19.63 -7.69 -2.71
N LEU A 211 -18.49 -8.07 -2.15
CA LEU A 211 -17.26 -8.20 -2.93
C LEU A 211 -17.46 -9.22 -4.06
N GLY A 212 -16.88 -8.94 -5.22
CA GLY A 212 -17.04 -9.76 -6.43
C GLY A 212 -18.37 -9.53 -7.17
N THR A 213 -19.32 -8.75 -6.62
CA THR A 213 -20.51 -8.35 -7.37
C THR A 213 -20.11 -7.51 -8.57
N LEU A 214 -20.55 -7.90 -9.76
CA LEU A 214 -20.31 -7.18 -11.00
C LEU A 214 -21.34 -6.07 -11.18
N VAL A 215 -20.88 -4.83 -11.36
CA VAL A 215 -21.73 -3.68 -11.72
C VAL A 215 -21.51 -3.40 -13.20
N GLU A 216 -22.59 -3.41 -13.99
CA GLU A 216 -22.56 -3.10 -15.41
C GLU A 216 -23.37 -1.85 -15.71
N VAL A 217 -22.73 -0.85 -16.31
CA VAL A 217 -23.35 0.44 -16.61
C VAL A 217 -22.69 1.10 -17.81
N ASP A 218 -23.49 1.58 -18.77
CA ASP A 218 -23.02 2.26 -19.99
C ASP A 218 -21.89 1.53 -20.75
N GLY A 219 -21.91 0.19 -20.75
CA GLY A 219 -20.89 -0.66 -21.39
C GLY A 219 -19.58 -0.80 -20.58
N TRP A 220 -19.54 -0.32 -19.35
CA TRP A 220 -18.48 -0.62 -18.37
C TRP A 220 -18.92 -1.78 -17.50
N SER A 221 -18.00 -2.68 -17.16
CA SER A 221 -18.19 -3.59 -16.04
C SER A 221 -17.14 -3.30 -14.97
N ALA A 222 -17.54 -3.18 -13.71
CA ALA A 222 -16.65 -2.90 -12.59
C ALA A 222 -16.96 -3.81 -11.40
N THR A 223 -15.93 -4.27 -10.71
CA THR A 223 -16.07 -5.06 -9.48
C THR A 223 -14.88 -4.87 -8.54
N LEU A 224 -15.17 -4.81 -7.23
CA LEU A 224 -14.16 -4.93 -6.20
C LEU A 224 -14.06 -6.41 -5.78
N LEU A 225 -12.97 -7.07 -6.16
CA LEU A 225 -12.86 -8.53 -6.02
C LEU A 225 -12.57 -9.00 -4.60
N ARG A 226 -11.84 -8.20 -3.81
CA ARG A 226 -11.30 -8.62 -2.51
C ARG A 226 -11.25 -7.45 -1.52
N PRO A 227 -11.29 -7.71 -0.20
CA PRO A 227 -11.21 -6.65 0.79
C PRO A 227 -9.80 -6.04 0.88
N ASP A 228 -8.76 -6.84 0.70
CA ASP A 228 -7.34 -6.44 0.71
C ASP A 228 -6.93 -5.62 -0.52
N TYR A 229 -7.82 -5.46 -1.50
CA TYR A 229 -7.65 -4.54 -2.62
C TYR A 229 -8.01 -3.10 -2.25
N SER A 230 -8.39 -2.86 -1.00
CA SER A 230 -8.50 -1.52 -0.45
C SER A 230 -7.46 -1.32 0.64
N LEU A 231 -6.75 -0.19 0.58
CA LEU A 231 -5.67 0.16 1.50
C LEU A 231 -5.84 1.60 1.96
N LEU A 232 -5.62 1.82 3.25
CA LEU A 232 -5.62 3.14 3.85
C LEU A 232 -4.24 3.42 4.42
N PHE A 233 -3.67 4.57 4.09
CA PHE A 233 -2.33 4.93 4.55
C PHE A 233 -2.12 6.45 4.58
N ASP A 234 -1.21 6.85 5.45
CA ASP A 234 -0.93 8.26 5.75
C ASP A 234 0.34 8.77 5.06
N SER A 235 1.03 7.92 4.30
CA SER A 235 2.27 8.25 3.60
C SER A 235 2.02 8.83 2.22
N SER A 236 3.00 9.54 1.69
CA SER A 236 2.96 10.09 0.33
C SER A 236 3.06 9.03 -0.76
N ILE A 237 2.57 9.35 -1.96
CA ILE A 237 2.76 8.57 -3.18
C ILE A 237 3.56 9.45 -4.14
N GLY A 238 4.87 9.23 -4.19
CA GLY A 238 5.77 10.14 -4.90
C GLY A 238 5.69 11.54 -4.28
N ASP A 239 5.37 12.53 -5.11
CA ASP A 239 5.21 13.93 -4.69
C ASP A 239 3.82 14.24 -4.12
N LEU A 240 2.87 13.30 -4.22
CA LEU A 240 1.51 13.49 -3.71
C LEU A 240 1.48 13.31 -2.20
N GLN A 241 1.09 14.36 -1.49
CA GLN A 241 0.90 14.38 -0.05
C GLN A 241 -0.59 14.29 0.29
N PRO A 242 -1.00 13.44 1.25
CA PRO A 242 -2.39 13.40 1.69
C PRO A 242 -2.69 14.59 2.59
N SER A 243 -3.85 15.23 2.38
CA SER A 243 -4.40 16.24 3.28
C SER A 243 -4.95 15.59 4.56
N GLY A 244 -5.49 14.37 4.44
CA GLY A 244 -5.92 13.56 5.57
C GLY A 244 -5.19 12.21 5.59
N ARG A 245 -5.67 11.30 4.76
CA ARG A 245 -5.13 9.97 4.49
C ARG A 245 -5.49 9.55 3.07
N PHE A 246 -4.63 8.77 2.43
CA PHE A 246 -4.97 8.17 1.16
C PHE A 246 -5.80 6.91 1.35
N VAL A 247 -6.76 6.73 0.46
CA VAL A 247 -7.50 5.49 0.27
C VAL A 247 -7.21 5.02 -1.14
N LEU A 248 -6.49 3.91 -1.27
CA LEU A 248 -6.23 3.24 -2.54
C LEU A 248 -7.19 2.06 -2.69
N VAL A 249 -7.91 2.00 -3.81
CA VAL A 249 -8.77 0.87 -4.15
C VAL A 249 -8.37 0.31 -5.52
N LEU A 250 -8.01 -0.96 -5.57
CA LEU A 250 -7.67 -1.68 -6.79
C LEU A 250 -8.93 -2.30 -7.40
N MET A 251 -9.50 -1.63 -8.39
CA MET A 251 -10.74 -2.03 -9.05
C MET A 251 -10.47 -2.90 -10.27
N ALA A 252 -11.26 -3.95 -10.47
CA ALA A 252 -11.29 -4.66 -11.76
C ALA A 252 -12.34 -3.99 -12.66
N VAL A 253 -11.89 -3.45 -13.80
CA VAL A 253 -12.73 -2.68 -14.74
C VAL A 253 -12.55 -3.19 -16.15
N ALA A 254 -13.65 -3.30 -16.91
CA ALA A 254 -13.66 -3.69 -18.31
C ALA A 254 -14.42 -2.65 -19.15
N ASN A 255 -13.88 -2.33 -20.32
CA ASN A 255 -14.59 -1.64 -21.38
C ASN A 255 -15.19 -2.67 -22.34
N ASN A 256 -16.52 -2.78 -22.37
CA ASN A 256 -17.24 -3.71 -23.25
C ASN A 256 -17.72 -3.04 -24.54
N SER A 257 -17.35 -1.78 -24.78
CA SER A 257 -17.69 -1.08 -26.02
C SER A 257 -16.73 -1.44 -27.15
N ALA A 258 -17.14 -1.14 -28.39
CA ALA A 258 -16.36 -1.41 -29.60
C ALA A 258 -15.21 -0.42 -29.87
N ALA A 259 -15.07 0.63 -29.06
CA ALA A 259 -14.01 1.63 -29.21
C ALA A 259 -13.19 1.77 -27.91
N PRO A 260 -11.89 2.09 -28.00
CA PRO A 260 -11.12 2.48 -26.83
C PRO A 260 -11.72 3.73 -26.20
N ARG A 261 -11.86 3.75 -24.87
CA ARG A 261 -12.37 4.94 -24.16
C ARG A 261 -11.76 5.06 -22.75
N PRO A 262 -11.57 6.30 -22.25
CA PRO A 262 -11.15 6.55 -20.87
C PRO A 262 -12.31 6.34 -19.90
N ILE A 263 -12.00 5.97 -18.66
CA ILE A 263 -12.97 5.93 -17.58
C ILE A 263 -13.33 7.38 -17.21
N PRO A 264 -14.64 7.73 -17.09
CA PRO A 264 -15.03 9.06 -16.65
C PRO A 264 -14.45 9.38 -15.25
N PRO A 265 -13.95 10.60 -15.00
CA PRO A 265 -13.29 10.93 -13.73
C PRO A 265 -14.22 10.88 -12.51
N ASP A 266 -15.53 10.98 -12.73
CA ASP A 266 -16.60 10.87 -11.75
C ASP A 266 -17.24 9.48 -11.70
N PHE A 267 -16.74 8.53 -12.50
CA PHE A 267 -17.25 7.17 -12.55
C PHE A 267 -17.14 6.44 -11.21
N PHE A 268 -16.09 6.74 -10.43
CA PHE A 268 -15.93 6.23 -9.07
C PHE A 268 -15.99 7.37 -8.08
N THR A 269 -16.80 7.22 -7.03
CA THR A 269 -16.90 8.21 -5.95
C THR A 269 -16.90 7.49 -4.62
N LEU A 270 -16.08 7.95 -3.69
CA LEU A 270 -16.07 7.43 -2.33
C LEU A 270 -17.03 8.27 -1.48
N VAL A 271 -17.88 7.61 -0.68
CA VAL A 271 -18.87 8.29 0.17
C VAL A 271 -18.68 7.82 1.61
N ASP A 272 -18.64 8.75 2.56
CA ASP A 272 -18.59 8.40 3.98
C ASP A 272 -19.99 8.22 4.61
N ALA A 273 -20.04 7.77 5.86
CA ALA A 273 -21.29 7.58 6.60
C ALA A 273 -22.11 8.88 6.80
N ARG A 274 -21.50 10.06 6.61
CA ARG A 274 -22.16 11.37 6.67
C ARG A 274 -22.64 11.85 5.29
N GLY A 275 -22.41 11.07 4.23
CA GLY A 275 -22.77 11.41 2.86
C GLY A 275 -21.79 12.38 2.18
N ARG A 276 -20.61 12.65 2.76
CA ARG A 276 -19.57 13.44 2.09
C ARG A 276 -18.98 12.61 0.95
N GLN A 277 -18.86 13.23 -0.21
CA GLN A 277 -18.36 12.59 -1.42
C GLN A 277 -16.92 13.02 -1.72
N PHE A 278 -16.07 12.05 -2.05
CA PHE A 278 -14.67 12.24 -2.39
C PHE A 278 -14.41 11.66 -3.78
N ARG A 279 -13.78 12.47 -4.64
CA ARG A 279 -13.44 12.08 -6.01
C ARG A 279 -12.01 11.54 -6.08
N PRO A 280 -11.68 10.71 -7.09
CA PRO A 280 -10.32 10.28 -7.32
C PRO A 280 -9.39 11.48 -7.54
N ILE A 281 -8.18 11.41 -7.02
CA ILE A 281 -7.17 12.45 -7.21
C ILE A 281 -6.66 12.36 -8.66
N PRO A 282 -6.71 13.45 -9.44
CA PRO A 282 -6.19 13.45 -10.80
C PRO A 282 -4.70 13.09 -10.85
N ASN A 283 -4.31 12.24 -11.80
CA ASN A 283 -2.95 11.76 -12.04
C ASN A 283 -2.37 10.87 -10.92
N ALA A 284 -3.07 10.65 -9.81
CA ALA A 284 -2.55 9.83 -8.73
C ALA A 284 -2.37 8.37 -9.12
N SER A 285 -3.23 7.83 -9.98
CA SER A 285 -3.12 6.45 -10.47
C SER A 285 -1.88 6.28 -11.35
N SER A 286 -1.65 7.24 -12.25
CA SER A 286 -0.45 7.31 -13.08
C SER A 286 0.85 7.47 -12.25
N THR A 287 0.84 8.33 -11.23
CA THR A 287 1.97 8.49 -10.29
C THR A 287 2.20 7.22 -9.48
N TYR A 288 1.15 6.54 -9.04
CA TYR A 288 1.27 5.26 -8.34
C TYR A 288 1.92 4.21 -9.25
N LEU A 289 1.48 4.06 -10.50
CA LEU A 289 2.03 3.07 -11.44
C LEU A 289 3.40 3.43 -12.02
N SER A 290 3.92 4.63 -11.79
CA SER A 290 5.33 4.95 -12.09
C SER A 290 6.27 4.49 -10.98
N LEU A 291 5.77 4.37 -9.76
CA LEU A 291 6.52 3.92 -8.58
C LEU A 291 6.39 2.40 -8.35
N TYR A 292 5.22 1.85 -8.66
CA TYR A 292 4.89 0.44 -8.47
C TYR A 292 4.68 -0.24 -9.84
N PRO A 293 5.34 -1.38 -10.10
CA PRO A 293 5.33 -2.00 -11.42
C PRO A 293 3.94 -2.47 -11.83
N ARG A 294 3.61 -2.24 -13.11
CA ARG A 294 2.39 -2.73 -13.74
C ARG A 294 2.30 -4.26 -13.75
N GLY A 295 1.08 -4.78 -13.82
CA GLY A 295 0.77 -6.22 -13.78
C GLY A 295 0.78 -6.82 -12.38
N GLN A 296 1.47 -6.20 -11.41
CA GLN A 296 1.42 -6.60 -10.01
C GLN A 296 0.56 -5.66 -9.16
N TYR A 297 0.68 -4.34 -9.37
CA TYR A 297 0.00 -3.32 -8.56
C TYR A 297 -1.16 -2.62 -9.30
N GLY A 298 -1.42 -3.04 -10.53
CA GLY A 298 -2.39 -2.47 -11.45
C GLY A 298 -1.91 -2.66 -12.89
N ASP A 299 -2.83 -2.81 -13.82
CA ASP A 299 -2.55 -2.96 -15.24
C ASP A 299 -2.53 -1.60 -15.93
N LEU A 300 -3.51 -0.76 -15.60
CA LEU A 300 -3.74 0.54 -16.22
C LEU A 300 -4.03 1.60 -15.17
N ALA A 301 -3.58 2.83 -15.43
CA ALA A 301 -3.94 3.97 -14.61
C ALA A 301 -5.38 4.40 -14.91
N LEU A 302 -6.02 5.05 -13.94
CA LEU A 302 -7.36 5.62 -14.08
C LEU A 302 -7.44 6.61 -15.24
N GLU A 303 -6.37 7.35 -15.51
CA GLU A 303 -6.30 8.37 -16.56
C GLU A 303 -6.10 7.78 -17.96
N GLU A 304 -5.81 6.48 -18.08
CA GLU A 304 -5.59 5.81 -19.34
C GLU A 304 -6.89 5.25 -19.95
N SER A 305 -6.89 5.11 -21.28
CA SER A 305 -8.03 4.51 -22.00
C SER A 305 -7.95 2.99 -21.99
N LEU A 306 -9.09 2.33 -21.74
CA LEU A 306 -9.21 0.89 -21.92
C LEU A 306 -9.52 0.59 -23.39
N ALA A 307 -8.83 -0.38 -23.96
CA ALA A 307 -9.08 -0.88 -25.31
C ALA A 307 -10.54 -1.37 -25.46
N ALA A 308 -11.03 -1.44 -26.71
CA ALA A 308 -12.31 -2.05 -27.01
C ALA A 308 -12.34 -3.50 -26.52
N HIS A 309 -13.44 -3.93 -25.89
CA HIS A 309 -13.58 -5.26 -25.30
C HIS A 309 -12.36 -5.68 -24.47
N SER A 310 -11.87 -4.79 -23.60
CA SER A 310 -10.60 -4.99 -22.91
C SER A 310 -10.56 -6.28 -22.08
N GLY A 311 -11.72 -6.76 -21.61
CA GLY A 311 -11.78 -7.65 -20.46
C GLY A 311 -11.38 -6.92 -19.18
N MET A 312 -11.40 -7.62 -18.05
CA MET A 312 -11.06 -7.02 -16.75
C MET A 312 -9.61 -6.57 -16.70
N ARG A 313 -9.39 -5.34 -16.24
CA ARG A 313 -8.09 -4.75 -15.94
C ARG A 313 -8.10 -4.21 -14.54
N SER A 314 -6.99 -4.40 -13.84
CA SER A 314 -6.81 -3.91 -12.48
C SER A 314 -6.40 -2.43 -12.53
N ILE A 315 -7.14 -1.55 -11.88
CA ILE A 315 -6.94 -0.09 -11.93
C ILE A 315 -6.86 0.44 -10.50
N PRO A 316 -5.72 1.00 -10.08
CA PRO A 316 -5.59 1.61 -8.77
C PRO A 316 -6.24 2.98 -8.76
N ILE A 317 -7.18 3.20 -7.85
CA ILE A 317 -7.92 4.46 -7.70
C ILE A 317 -7.57 5.04 -6.34
N ILE A 318 -7.09 6.28 -6.32
CA ILE A 318 -6.59 6.91 -5.10
C ILE A 318 -7.47 8.11 -4.76
N PHE A 319 -7.90 8.17 -3.51
CA PHE A 319 -8.68 9.27 -2.93
C PHE A 319 -7.91 9.90 -1.77
N ASP A 320 -8.07 11.20 -1.57
CA ASP A 320 -7.63 11.89 -0.35
C ASP A 320 -8.85 12.15 0.52
N VAL A 321 -8.84 11.59 1.72
CA VAL A 321 -10.00 11.58 2.60
C VAL A 321 -9.60 12.14 3.97
N PRO A 322 -10.39 13.04 4.58
CA PRO A 322 -10.18 13.47 5.95
C PRO A 322 -10.14 12.28 6.93
N ARG A 323 -9.30 12.37 7.97
CA ARG A 323 -9.15 11.30 8.97
C ARG A 323 -10.42 11.02 9.78
N ASP A 324 -11.36 11.97 9.81
CA ASP A 324 -12.64 11.84 10.50
C ASP A 324 -13.73 11.15 9.66
N ALA A 325 -13.47 10.91 8.37
CA ALA A 325 -14.40 10.19 7.51
C ALA A 325 -14.36 8.70 7.85
N THR A 326 -15.51 8.10 8.12
CA THR A 326 -15.66 6.69 8.51
C THR A 326 -16.80 6.06 7.72
N GLY A 327 -16.82 4.72 7.64
CA GLY A 327 -17.87 3.99 6.92
C GLY A 327 -17.81 4.26 5.42
N LEU A 328 -16.59 4.29 4.89
CA LEU A 328 -16.32 4.61 3.49
C LEU A 328 -16.93 3.54 2.58
N THR A 329 -17.68 3.98 1.58
CA THR A 329 -18.30 3.13 0.57
C THR A 329 -17.93 3.64 -0.82
N LEU A 330 -17.39 2.77 -1.67
CA LEU A 330 -17.07 3.09 -3.06
C LEU A 330 -18.30 2.91 -3.94
N MET A 331 -18.80 4.02 -4.49
CA MET A 331 -19.92 4.08 -5.43
C MET A 331 -19.41 4.06 -6.87
N VAL A 332 -20.22 3.50 -7.77
CA VAL A 332 -20.06 3.63 -9.23
C VAL A 332 -21.12 4.58 -9.75
N HIS A 333 -20.74 5.53 -10.60
CA HIS A 333 -21.68 6.46 -11.21
C HIS A 333 -22.76 5.69 -11.96
N ALA A 334 -24.02 6.09 -11.76
CA ALA A 334 -25.23 5.46 -12.32
C ALA A 334 -25.59 4.04 -11.79
N SER A 335 -24.88 3.47 -10.82
CA SER A 335 -25.37 2.27 -10.08
C SER A 335 -26.48 2.57 -9.07
N GLY A 336 -26.85 3.86 -8.89
CA GLY A 336 -27.79 4.31 -7.86
C GLY A 336 -27.10 4.49 -6.51
N ASN A 337 -27.68 3.96 -5.43
CA ASN A 337 -27.15 4.04 -4.06
C ASN A 337 -26.38 2.76 -3.67
N LEU A 338 -25.82 2.05 -4.66
CA LEU A 338 -25.17 0.75 -4.53
C LEU A 338 -23.65 0.88 -4.61
N GLY A 339 -22.92 0.35 -3.64
CA GLY A 339 -21.46 0.32 -3.69
C GLY A 339 -20.80 -0.54 -2.63
N TRP A 340 -19.50 -0.69 -2.76
CA TRP A 340 -18.72 -1.61 -1.92
C TRP A 340 -18.19 -0.93 -0.67
N PRO A 341 -18.39 -1.50 0.52
CA PRO A 341 -17.81 -0.96 1.75
C PRO A 341 -16.29 -1.15 1.72
N ILE A 342 -15.55 -0.07 1.97
CA ILE A 342 -14.09 -0.03 2.03
C ILE A 342 -13.59 -0.23 3.45
N GLU A 343 -14.30 0.32 4.43
CA GLU A 343 -14.06 0.05 5.84
C GLU A 343 -15.13 -0.93 6.35
N GLN A 344 -14.74 -2.14 6.75
CA GLN A 344 -15.67 -3.00 7.48
C GLN A 344 -16.00 -2.33 8.82
N PRO A 345 -17.27 -2.29 9.24
CA PRO A 345 -17.60 -1.90 10.60
C PRO A 345 -16.81 -2.81 11.54
N THR A 346 -16.01 -2.24 12.43
CA THR A 346 -15.54 -2.99 13.60
C THR A 346 -16.80 -3.49 14.28
N ALA A 347 -17.00 -4.81 14.35
CA ALA A 347 -18.14 -5.37 15.06
C ALA A 347 -18.20 -4.70 16.44
N PRO A 348 -19.38 -4.23 16.90
CA PRO A 348 -19.47 -3.68 18.24
C PRO A 348 -18.91 -4.73 19.18
N SER A 349 -17.88 -4.34 19.95
CA SER A 349 -17.38 -5.15 21.04
C SER A 349 -18.60 -5.54 21.86
N VAL A 350 -18.95 -6.83 21.80
CA VAL A 350 -19.99 -7.39 22.67
C VAL A 350 -19.43 -7.19 24.07
N ASN A 351 -19.93 -6.15 24.72
CA ASN A 351 -19.63 -5.85 26.11
C ASN A 351 -20.32 -6.94 26.92
N VAL A 352 -19.63 -8.06 27.11
CA VAL A 352 -20.01 -9.04 28.12
C VAL A 352 -19.60 -8.41 29.44
N GLY A 353 -20.53 -7.62 29.99
CA GLY A 353 -20.44 -7.09 31.34
C GLY A 353 -20.40 -8.20 32.39
N PRO A 354 -20.06 -7.84 33.63
CA PRO A 354 -19.29 -8.63 34.60
C PRO A 354 -19.93 -9.95 35.05
#